data_AF-A0A0D8FY62-F1
#
_entry.id   AF-A0A0D8FY62-F1
#
_cell.length_a   1.000
_cell.length_b   1.000
_cell.length_c   1.000
_cell.angle_alpha   90.00
_cell.angle_beta   90.00
_cell.angle_gamma   90.00
#
_symmetry.space_group_name_H-M   'P 1'
#
loop_
_entity.id
_entity.type
_entity.pdbx_description
1 polymer ?
#
loop_
_entity_poly.entity_id
_entity_poly.type
_entity_poly.pdbx_seq_one_letter_code
_entity_poly.pdbx_strand_id
1 'polypeptide(L)'
;MKTQYEFLLPRGYIDEAGGVHRRGVMRLATARDELEPLRDPTISGPDDPRLTILVLARVIESLGDLQLVTAHEIQDLFAVDLAYLQDFYGVINFGSEEDIEALLAAQEQVQRPRTVEEQPTPPTAPVAEEESSEEELARPVRAGGRRAAIEEIPQTGR
;
A
#
# COMPACT_ATOMS: atom_id res chain seq x y z
N MET A 1 -24.82 12.64 -8.64
CA MET A 1 -24.11 12.11 -7.46
C MET A 1 -23.42 10.82 -7.90
N LYS A 2 -22.10 10.73 -7.76
CA LYS A 2 -21.31 9.55 -8.14
C LYS A 2 -21.29 8.59 -6.95
N THR A 3 -21.60 7.32 -7.20
CA THR A 3 -21.69 6.28 -6.14
C THR A 3 -20.75 5.11 -6.40
N GLN A 4 -20.02 5.13 -7.51
CA GLN A 4 -19.06 4.11 -7.93
C GLN A 4 -17.77 4.79 -8.36
N TYR A 5 -16.65 4.22 -7.97
CA TYR A 5 -15.32 4.75 -8.19
C TYR A 5 -14.41 3.64 -8.70
N GLU A 6 -13.71 3.91 -9.79
CA GLU A 6 -12.75 2.98 -10.35
C GLU A 6 -11.46 3.02 -9.53
N PHE A 7 -10.79 1.87 -9.43
CA PHE A 7 -9.48 1.78 -8.83
C PHE A 7 -8.50 0.92 -9.61
N LEU A 8 -7.22 1.14 -9.32
CA LEU A 8 -6.12 0.35 -9.86
C LEU A 8 -5.22 -0.13 -8.73
N LEU A 9 -5.18 -1.45 -8.52
CA LEU A 9 -4.27 -2.06 -7.57
C LEU A 9 -2.79 -1.82 -7.96
N PRO A 10 -1.94 -1.43 -7.01
CA PRO A 10 -0.49 -1.32 -7.20
C PRO A 10 0.18 -2.57 -7.81
N ARG A 11 -0.15 -3.78 -7.32
CA ARG A 11 0.38 -5.05 -7.87
C ARG A 11 -0.68 -5.82 -8.62
N GLY A 12 -1.85 -6.01 -8.01
CA GLY A 12 -2.96 -6.77 -8.56
C GLY A 12 -3.19 -8.10 -7.86
N TYR A 13 -4.43 -8.57 -7.94
CA TYR A 13 -4.80 -9.93 -7.56
C TYR A 13 -4.31 -10.91 -8.64
N ILE A 14 -3.74 -12.04 -8.22
CA ILE A 14 -3.33 -13.14 -9.11
C ILE A 14 -4.32 -14.28 -8.89
N ASP A 15 -5.07 -14.63 -9.94
CA ASP A 15 -6.03 -15.73 -9.87
C ASP A 15 -5.34 -17.11 -9.95
N GLU A 16 -6.12 -18.18 -9.76
CA GLU A 16 -5.62 -19.56 -9.82
C GLU A 16 -5.04 -19.94 -11.20
N ALA A 17 -5.45 -19.24 -12.26
CA ALA A 17 -4.95 -19.44 -13.63
C ALA A 17 -3.68 -18.61 -13.93
N GLY A 18 -3.22 -17.79 -12.98
CA GLY A 18 -2.09 -16.88 -13.13
C GLY A 18 -2.44 -15.56 -13.84
N GLY A 19 -3.73 -15.28 -14.04
CA GLY A 19 -4.24 -14.01 -14.54
C GLY A 19 -4.05 -12.90 -13.51
N VAL A 20 -3.73 -11.69 -13.98
CA VAL A 20 -3.48 -10.53 -13.10
C VAL A 20 -4.60 -9.50 -13.23
N HIS A 21 -5.32 -9.28 -12.13
CA HIS A 21 -6.46 -8.38 -12.05
C HIS A 21 -6.11 -7.14 -11.25
N ARG A 22 -6.07 -5.98 -11.93
CA ARG A 22 -5.67 -4.71 -11.30
C ARG A 22 -6.76 -3.66 -11.27
N ARG A 23 -7.54 -3.56 -12.33
CA ARG A 23 -8.60 -2.55 -12.45
C ARG A 23 -9.85 -3.07 -11.76
N GLY A 24 -10.47 -2.27 -10.91
CA GLY A 24 -11.72 -2.64 -10.26
C GLY A 24 -12.65 -1.47 -10.08
N VAL A 25 -13.85 -1.76 -9.60
CA VAL A 25 -14.87 -0.77 -9.27
C VAL A 25 -15.32 -1.00 -7.85
N MET A 26 -15.34 0.06 -7.04
CA MET A 26 -15.88 0.06 -5.70
C MET A 26 -17.05 1.04 -5.61
N ARG A 27 -18.16 0.60 -5.01
CA ARG A 27 -19.29 1.48 -4.70
C ARG A 27 -19.19 2.04 -3.28
N LEU A 28 -19.91 3.13 -3.03
CA LEU A 28 -20.12 3.60 -1.66
C LEU A 28 -20.74 2.49 -0.81
N ALA A 29 -20.25 2.38 0.42
CA ALA A 29 -20.75 1.47 1.41
C ALA A 29 -22.12 1.92 1.88
N THR A 30 -22.98 0.96 2.15
CA THR A 30 -24.23 1.21 2.88
C THR A 30 -24.03 0.82 4.34
N ALA A 31 -24.87 1.34 5.24
CA ALA A 31 -24.88 0.88 6.63
C ALA A 31 -25.08 -0.65 6.75
N ARG A 32 -25.75 -1.27 5.77
CA ARG A 32 -25.89 -2.73 5.72
C ARG A 32 -24.56 -3.43 5.48
N ASP A 33 -23.70 -2.86 4.64
CA ASP A 33 -22.40 -3.46 4.33
C ASP A 33 -21.47 -3.48 5.54
N GLU A 34 -21.58 -2.47 6.41
CA GLU A 34 -20.84 -2.39 7.67
C GLU A 34 -21.39 -3.32 8.76
N LEU A 35 -22.72 -3.42 8.86
CA LEU A 35 -23.37 -4.10 9.98
C LEU A 35 -23.66 -5.58 9.73
N GLU A 36 -23.90 -6.00 8.48
CA GLU A 36 -24.21 -7.41 8.19
C GLU A 36 -23.05 -8.35 8.57
N PRO A 37 -21.76 -8.05 8.28
CA PRO A 37 -20.66 -8.93 8.65
C PRO A 37 -20.51 -9.15 10.16
N LEU A 38 -20.92 -8.19 11.00
CA LEU A 38 -20.90 -8.32 12.46
C LEU A 38 -21.87 -9.39 12.99
N ARG A 39 -22.78 -9.89 12.15
CA ARG A 39 -23.69 -10.99 12.49
C ARG A 39 -23.05 -12.37 12.30
N ASP A 40 -21.91 -12.43 11.61
CA ASP A 40 -21.17 -13.68 11.43
C ASP A 40 -20.59 -14.13 12.79
N PRO A 41 -20.89 -15.34 13.28
CA PRO A 41 -20.44 -15.81 14.59
C PRO A 41 -18.92 -15.97 14.69
N THR A 42 -18.22 -16.00 13.56
CA THR A 42 -16.77 -16.00 13.55
C THR A 42 -16.21 -14.64 13.92
N ILE A 43 -16.90 -13.53 13.65
CA ILE A 43 -16.42 -12.15 13.87
C ILE A 43 -16.54 -11.78 15.36
N SER A 44 -15.40 -11.43 15.96
CA SER A 44 -15.33 -11.19 17.41
C SER A 44 -15.93 -9.83 17.82
N GLY A 45 -16.07 -8.90 16.87
CA GLY A 45 -16.61 -7.57 17.10
C GLY A 45 -16.17 -6.55 16.04
N PRO A 46 -16.42 -5.25 16.29
CA PRO A 46 -16.08 -4.17 15.35
C PRO A 46 -14.57 -3.98 15.12
N ASP A 47 -13.74 -4.44 16.05
CA ASP A 47 -12.27 -4.31 15.96
C ASP A 47 -11.60 -5.55 15.33
N ASP A 48 -12.38 -6.54 14.87
CA ASP A 48 -11.84 -7.76 14.25
C ASP A 48 -11.27 -7.45 12.85
N PRO A 49 -9.98 -7.75 12.56
CA PRO A 49 -9.38 -7.41 11.27
C PRO A 49 -10.06 -8.07 10.07
N ARG A 50 -10.80 -9.18 10.27
CA ARG A 50 -11.56 -9.82 9.19
C ARG A 50 -12.82 -9.04 8.81
N LEU A 51 -13.32 -8.17 9.67
CA LEU A 51 -14.47 -7.32 9.36
C LEU A 51 -14.19 -6.48 8.11
N THR A 52 -13.02 -5.84 8.05
CA THR A 52 -12.60 -5.03 6.90
C THR A 52 -12.59 -5.85 5.60
N ILE A 53 -12.12 -7.10 5.65
CA ILE A 53 -12.11 -8.00 4.49
C ILE A 53 -13.54 -8.25 3.99
N LEU A 54 -14.45 -8.54 4.91
CA LEU A 54 -15.86 -8.81 4.58
C LEU A 54 -16.56 -7.57 4.03
N VAL A 55 -16.26 -6.38 4.57
CA VAL A 55 -16.79 -5.11 4.05
C VAL A 55 -16.28 -4.89 2.62
N LEU A 56 -14.97 -4.98 2.39
CA LEU A 56 -14.35 -4.78 1.08
C LEU A 56 -14.94 -5.72 0.02
N ALA A 57 -15.11 -7.01 0.34
CA ALA A 57 -15.72 -7.99 -0.55
C ALA A 57 -17.17 -7.62 -0.96
N ARG A 58 -17.89 -6.86 -0.14
CA ARG A 58 -19.29 -6.46 -0.43
C ARG A 58 -19.40 -5.20 -1.28
N VAL A 59 -18.40 -4.33 -1.21
CA VAL A 59 -18.43 -3.01 -1.87
C VAL A 59 -17.63 -2.99 -3.17
N ILE A 60 -16.73 -3.94 -3.39
CA ILE A 60 -16.05 -4.11 -4.68
C ILE A 60 -16.99 -4.86 -5.62
N GLU A 61 -17.44 -4.17 -6.67
CA GLU A 61 -18.36 -4.71 -7.66
C GLU A 61 -17.64 -5.51 -8.75
N SER A 62 -16.38 -5.20 -9.04
CA SER A 62 -15.56 -5.97 -9.99
C SER A 62 -14.06 -5.80 -9.76
N LEU A 63 -13.29 -6.81 -10.19
CA LEU A 63 -11.83 -6.79 -10.21
C LEU A 63 -11.30 -7.54 -11.45
N GLY A 64 -10.85 -6.79 -12.44
CA GLY A 64 -10.53 -7.29 -13.78
C GLY A 64 -11.78 -7.93 -14.39
N ASP A 65 -11.68 -9.21 -14.76
CA ASP A 65 -12.79 -9.96 -15.34
C ASP A 65 -13.69 -10.61 -14.27
N LEU A 66 -13.38 -10.46 -12.98
CA LEU A 66 -14.18 -10.98 -11.88
C LEU A 66 -15.35 -10.03 -11.60
N GLN A 67 -16.58 -10.51 -11.81
CA GLN A 67 -17.82 -9.77 -11.48
C GLN A 67 -18.34 -10.04 -10.06
N LEU A 68 -17.73 -11.00 -9.36
CA LEU A 68 -18.01 -11.28 -7.97
C LEU A 68 -16.69 -11.37 -7.24
N VAL A 69 -16.44 -10.43 -6.34
CA VAL A 69 -15.28 -10.43 -5.46
C VAL A 69 -15.73 -10.93 -4.11
N THR A 70 -15.12 -12.01 -3.63
CA THR A 70 -15.45 -12.61 -2.33
C THR A 70 -14.34 -12.33 -1.33
N ALA A 71 -14.56 -12.73 -0.07
CA ALA A 71 -13.55 -12.62 0.96
C ALA A 71 -12.28 -13.41 0.63
N HIS A 72 -12.36 -14.42 -0.23
CA HIS A 72 -11.22 -15.21 -0.72
C HIS A 72 -10.26 -14.33 -1.52
N GLU A 73 -10.76 -13.66 -2.58
CA GLU A 73 -9.94 -12.80 -3.43
C GLU A 73 -9.29 -11.66 -2.63
N ILE A 74 -10.01 -11.09 -1.66
CA ILE A 74 -9.48 -10.02 -0.80
C ILE A 74 -8.36 -10.52 0.13
N GLN A 75 -8.47 -11.74 0.66
CA GLN A 75 -7.45 -12.35 1.51
C GLN A 75 -6.17 -12.70 0.75
N ASP A 76 -6.31 -13.04 -0.53
CA ASP A 76 -5.20 -13.41 -1.40
C ASP A 76 -4.49 -12.22 -2.06
N LEU A 77 -4.92 -10.99 -1.75
CA LEU A 77 -4.22 -9.78 -2.18
C LEU A 77 -2.84 -9.67 -1.54
N PHE A 78 -1.90 -9.06 -2.27
CA PHE A 78 -0.69 -8.57 -1.64
C PHE A 78 -1.03 -7.55 -0.55
N ALA A 79 -0.26 -7.54 0.54
CA ALA A 79 -0.48 -6.60 1.65
C ALA A 79 -0.55 -5.12 1.20
N VAL A 80 0.23 -4.74 0.17
CA VAL A 80 0.20 -3.39 -0.40
C VAL A 80 -1.12 -3.07 -1.10
N ASP A 81 -1.73 -4.05 -1.75
CA ASP A 81 -3.02 -3.89 -2.44
C ASP A 81 -4.18 -3.87 -1.44
N LEU A 82 -4.10 -4.71 -0.40
CA LEU A 82 -5.07 -4.68 0.68
C LEU A 82 -5.05 -3.33 1.42
N ALA A 83 -3.86 -2.81 1.76
CA ALA A 83 -3.72 -1.49 2.38
C ALA A 83 -4.28 -0.39 1.47
N TYR A 84 -3.96 -0.44 0.18
CA TYR A 84 -4.50 0.48 -0.81
C TYR A 84 -6.04 0.48 -0.85
N LEU A 85 -6.67 -0.70 -0.82
CA LEU A 85 -8.13 -0.80 -0.80
C LEU A 85 -8.75 -0.27 0.50
N GLN A 86 -8.08 -0.44 1.63
CA GLN A 86 -8.53 0.13 2.92
C GLN A 86 -8.50 1.66 2.88
N ASP A 87 -7.42 2.24 2.37
CA ASP A 87 -7.29 3.69 2.19
C ASP A 87 -8.33 4.22 1.21
N PHE A 88 -8.48 3.55 0.05
CA PHE A 88 -9.45 3.91 -0.96
C PHE A 88 -10.88 3.89 -0.41
N TYR A 89 -11.24 2.83 0.30
CA TYR A 89 -12.53 2.68 0.97
C TYR A 89 -12.77 3.82 1.98
N GLY A 90 -11.76 4.15 2.79
CA GLY A 90 -11.84 5.22 3.78
C GLY A 90 -12.12 6.57 3.15
N VAL A 91 -11.38 6.92 2.09
CA VAL A 91 -11.53 8.20 1.39
C VAL A 91 -12.90 8.33 0.73
N ILE A 92 -13.37 7.33 -0.01
CA ILE A 92 -14.65 7.49 -0.73
C ILE A 92 -15.87 7.54 0.21
N ASN A 93 -15.80 6.92 1.39
CA ASN A 93 -16.93 6.84 2.32
C ASN A 93 -16.93 7.93 3.39
N PHE A 94 -15.75 8.41 3.79
CA PHE A 94 -15.59 9.34 4.93
C PHE A 94 -14.75 10.59 4.60
N GLY A 95 -14.11 10.64 3.43
CA GLY A 95 -13.35 11.79 2.98
C GLY A 95 -14.24 12.93 2.48
N SER A 96 -13.63 14.10 2.34
CA SER A 96 -14.24 15.25 1.67
C SER A 96 -14.23 15.08 0.15
N GLU A 97 -14.95 15.94 -0.57
CA GLU A 97 -14.91 15.98 -2.04
C GLU A 97 -13.49 16.25 -2.56
N GLU A 98 -12.73 17.10 -1.86
CA GLU A 98 -11.33 17.41 -2.17
C GLU A 98 -10.43 16.17 -2.02
N ASP A 99 -10.65 15.35 -0.98
CA ASP A 99 -9.90 14.10 -0.78
C ASP A 99 -10.18 13.09 -1.89
N ILE A 100 -11.44 12.97 -2.31
CA ILE A 100 -11.86 12.10 -3.41
C ILE A 100 -11.23 12.58 -4.72
N GLU A 101 -11.26 13.88 -5.02
CA GLU A 101 -10.63 14.44 -6.21
C GLU A 101 -9.11 14.19 -6.23
N ALA A 102 -8.43 14.42 -5.11
CA ALA A 102 -7.00 14.14 -4.97
C ALA A 102 -6.67 12.65 -5.19
N LEU A 103 -7.48 11.75 -4.64
CA LEU A 103 -7.34 10.30 -4.82
C LEU A 103 -7.47 9.91 -6.30
N LEU A 104 -8.50 10.40 -6.98
CA LEU A 104 -8.74 10.12 -8.40
C LEU A 104 -7.60 10.67 -9.27
N ALA A 105 -7.13 11.89 -8.99
CA ALA A 105 -6.00 12.48 -9.70
C ALA A 105 -4.69 11.66 -9.51
N ALA A 106 -4.44 11.15 -8.29
CA ALA A 106 -3.30 10.30 -8.02
C ALA A 106 -3.36 8.98 -8.82
N GLN A 107 -4.54 8.37 -8.95
CA GLN A 107 -4.72 7.17 -9.75
C GLN A 107 -4.42 7.40 -11.23
N GLU A 108 -4.83 8.54 -11.80
CA GLU A 108 -4.52 8.87 -13.19
C GLU A 108 -3.01 8.97 -13.43
N GLN A 109 -2.25 9.52 -12.47
CA GLN A 109 -0.80 9.61 -12.59
C GLN A 109 -0.12 8.23 -12.56
N VAL A 110 -0.65 7.29 -11.78
CA VAL A 110 -0.18 5.90 -11.75
C VAL A 110 -0.53 5.16 -13.06
N GLN A 111 -1.69 5.49 -13.65
CA GLN A 111 -2.16 4.89 -14.91
C GLN A 111 -1.47 5.45 -16.15
N ARG A 112 -0.99 6.69 -16.11
CA ARG A 112 -0.26 7.27 -17.23
C ARG A 112 1.02 6.46 -17.47
N PRO A 113 1.24 5.91 -18.68
CA PRO A 113 2.53 5.34 -19.00
C PRO A 113 3.57 6.43 -18.75
N ARG A 114 4.61 6.12 -17.97
CA ARG A 114 5.78 7.00 -17.87
C ARG A 114 6.37 7.08 -19.26
N THR A 115 5.96 8.08 -20.03
CA THR A 115 6.73 8.55 -21.16
C THR A 115 8.10 8.85 -20.58
N VAL A 116 9.11 8.11 -21.03
CA VAL A 116 10.49 8.46 -20.73
C VAL A 116 10.70 9.82 -21.39
N GLU A 117 10.43 10.91 -20.67
CA GLU A 117 11.01 12.19 -21.01
C GLU A 117 12.52 11.97 -20.92
N GLU A 118 13.12 11.92 -22.11
CA GLU A 118 14.55 11.89 -22.35
C GLU A 118 15.18 13.00 -21.50
N GLN A 119 15.75 12.63 -20.35
CA GLN A 119 16.64 13.52 -19.62
C GLN A 119 17.78 13.84 -20.60
N PRO A 120 18.02 15.10 -20.95
CA PRO A 120 19.18 15.43 -21.76
C PRO A 120 20.41 15.02 -20.93
N THR A 121 21.17 14.06 -21.44
CA THR A 121 22.47 13.69 -20.89
C THR A 121 23.30 14.96 -20.72
N PRO A 122 23.77 15.30 -19.50
CA PRO A 122 24.65 16.43 -19.35
C PRO A 122 25.94 16.16 -20.16
N PRO A 123 26.49 17.14 -20.90
CA PRO A 123 27.74 16.93 -21.59
C PRO A 123 28.84 16.69 -20.55
N THR A 124 29.59 15.61 -20.74
CA THR A 124 30.84 15.33 -20.03
C THR A 124 31.77 16.54 -20.14
N ALA A 125 31.98 17.25 -19.04
CA ALA A 125 33.05 18.23 -18.92
C ALA A 125 34.37 17.48 -18.64
N PRO A 126 35.50 17.88 -19.24
CA PRO A 126 36.78 17.21 -19.02
C PRO A 126 37.32 17.54 -17.61
N VAL A 127 38.01 16.56 -17.06
CA VAL A 127 38.76 16.61 -15.80
C VAL A 127 39.85 17.68 -15.91
N ALA A 128 39.96 18.55 -14.91
CA ALA A 128 41.13 19.37 -14.65
C ALA A 128 41.57 19.14 -13.20
N GLU A 129 42.83 18.74 -13.07
CA GLU A 129 43.56 18.36 -11.87
C GLU A 129 44.05 19.58 -11.06
N GLU A 130 44.42 19.32 -9.79
CA GLU A 130 45.32 20.08 -8.90
C GLU A 130 44.77 21.38 -8.24
N GLU A 131 45.02 21.72 -6.96
CA GLU A 131 46.14 21.41 -6.05
C GLU A 131 45.72 21.18 -4.57
N SER A 132 46.65 20.52 -3.88
CA SER A 132 46.75 20.13 -2.47
C SER A 132 46.91 21.26 -1.44
N SER A 133 46.52 21.00 -0.20
CA SER A 133 47.31 21.37 0.99
C SER A 133 47.01 20.41 2.15
N GLU A 134 48.06 19.73 2.61
CA GLU A 134 48.11 18.84 3.77
C GLU A 134 48.33 19.65 5.06
N GLU A 135 47.74 19.25 6.19
CA GLU A 135 48.48 19.15 7.46
C GLU A 135 47.80 18.20 8.47
N GLU A 136 48.36 17.00 8.50
CA GLU A 136 48.62 16.05 9.60
C GLU A 136 48.31 16.49 11.05
N LEU A 137 47.65 15.67 11.90
CA LEU A 137 48.24 14.76 12.91
C LEU A 137 47.06 14.28 13.81
N ALA A 138 46.89 13.07 14.34
CA ALA A 138 47.64 11.83 14.40
C ALA A 138 46.66 10.68 14.80
N ARG A 139 46.98 9.44 14.42
CA ARG A 139 46.32 8.18 14.84
C ARG A 139 47.02 7.61 16.10
N PRO A 140 46.50 6.59 16.84
CA PRO A 140 46.46 5.18 16.36
C PRO A 140 45.24 4.34 16.89
N VAL A 141 44.67 3.40 16.10
CA VAL A 141 44.81 1.90 16.23
C VAL A 141 43.98 1.29 17.38
N ARG A 142 43.21 0.20 17.31
CA ARG A 142 42.82 -0.78 16.28
C ARG A 142 41.60 -1.58 16.81
N ALA A 143 40.86 -2.14 15.84
CA ALA A 143 40.21 -3.46 15.79
C ALA A 143 39.94 -4.28 17.08
N GLY A 144 38.71 -4.76 17.20
CA GLY A 144 38.40 -5.98 17.97
C GLY A 144 36.92 -6.14 18.21
N GLY A 145 36.22 -6.87 17.34
CA GLY A 145 34.77 -7.07 17.45
C GLY A 145 34.33 -7.94 18.63
N ARG A 146 33.01 -8.00 18.84
CA ARG A 146 32.27 -9.26 19.07
C ARG A 146 30.77 -8.99 19.14
N ARG A 147 30.03 -9.98 18.64
CA ARG A 147 28.58 -10.12 18.68
C ARG A 147 28.07 -10.32 20.12
N ALA A 148 26.76 -10.09 20.25
CA ALA A 148 25.81 -10.61 21.23
C ALA A 148 25.70 -9.87 22.57
N ALA A 149 24.48 -9.39 22.88
CA ALA A 149 23.63 -9.99 23.92
C ALA A 149 22.24 -9.35 23.90
N ILE A 150 21.23 -10.21 23.94
CA ILE A 150 19.83 -9.91 24.29
C ILE A 150 19.81 -9.59 25.79
N GLU A 151 19.13 -8.54 26.20
CA GLU A 151 18.87 -8.27 27.62
C GLU A 151 17.38 -8.43 27.90
N GLU A 152 17.07 -9.49 28.65
CA GLU A 152 15.76 -9.85 29.16
C GLU A 152 15.26 -8.84 30.18
N ILE A 153 13.94 -8.64 30.16
CA ILE A 153 13.16 -7.81 31.08
C ILE A 153 12.99 -8.57 32.40
N PRO A 154 13.35 -8.01 33.57
CA PRO A 154 12.97 -8.62 34.84
C PRO A 154 11.50 -8.31 35.17
N GLN A 155 10.67 -9.34 35.15
CA GLN A 155 9.38 -9.35 35.86
C GLN A 155 9.65 -9.25 37.37
N THR A 156 9.25 -8.15 37.99
CA THR A 156 9.11 -8.07 39.45
C THR A 156 7.63 -8.09 39.79
N GLY A 157 7.20 -9.20 40.38
CA GLY A 157 5.89 -9.32 40.99
C GLY A 157 5.79 -8.52 42.28
N ARG A 158 4.60 -7.96 42.53
CA ARG A 158 3.93 -7.99 43.82
C ARG A 158 2.45 -7.72 43.66
#